data_AF-A0A9X0DGI6-F1
#
_entry.id   AF-A0A9X0DGI6-F1
#
_cell.length_a   1.000
_cell.length_b   1.000
_cell.length_c   1.000
_cell.angle_alpha   90.00
_cell.angle_beta   90.00
_cell.angle_gamma   90.00
#
_symmetry.space_group_name_H-M   'P 1'
#
loop_
_entity.id
_entity.type
_entity.pdbx_description
1 polymer ?
#
loop_
_entity_poly.entity_id
_entity_poly.type
_entity_poly.pdbx_seq_one_letter_code
_entity_poly.pdbx_strand_id
1 'polypeptide(L)'
;MRKTVHSIWKSSIPCISSISGINWAMTIQPLPMPTLSKSQGVNSLGLSASSGPLTLFLLSYNWGNIEDDGKVTEAAMKLISNIDEVAKEKGMGMGSEFKYLNYAAGWQNSIGGYGAENLGTLRRVSEKYDPDGLSQKLCEGGFKISKSWASGGSGLID
;
A
#
# COMPACT_ATOMS: atom_id res chain seq x y z
N MET A 1 5.07 2.54 17.51
CA MET A 1 5.19 2.30 16.05
C MET A 1 6.35 3.05 15.36
N ARG A 2 6.40 4.40 15.33
CA ARG A 2 7.44 5.15 14.57
C ARG A 2 8.89 4.72 14.83
N LYS A 3 9.31 4.58 16.09
CA LYS A 3 10.67 4.12 16.45
C LYS A 3 10.95 2.70 15.94
N THR A 4 9.96 1.82 16.02
CA THR A 4 10.05 0.44 15.53
C THR A 4 10.25 0.41 14.02
N VAL A 5 9.42 1.15 13.27
CA VAL A 5 9.56 1.25 11.80
C VAL A 5 10.91 1.86 11.42
N HIS A 6 11.35 2.91 12.10
CA HIS A 6 12.67 3.50 11.88
C HIS A 6 13.81 2.49 12.10
N SER A 7 13.73 1.67 13.15
CA SER A 7 14.71 0.62 13.43
C SER A 7 14.72 -0.45 12.33
N ILE A 8 13.55 -0.89 11.88
CA ILE A 8 13.42 -1.90 10.82
C ILE A 8 13.98 -1.34 9.49
N TRP A 9 13.60 -0.12 9.12
CA TRP A 9 14.16 0.57 7.96
C TRP A 9 15.69 0.69 8.06
N LYS A 10 16.22 1.15 9.19
CA LYS A 10 17.67 1.29 9.38
C LYS A 10 18.40 -0.05 9.22
N SER A 11 17.79 -1.15 9.69
CA SER A 11 18.35 -2.50 9.53
C SER A 11 18.33 -3.03 8.10
N SER A 12 17.51 -2.45 7.21
CA SER A 12 17.49 -2.83 5.78
C SER A 12 18.61 -2.19 4.95
N ILE A 13 19.19 -1.08 5.43
CA ILE A 13 20.19 -0.30 4.68
C ILE A 13 21.41 -1.14 4.24
N PRO A 14 22.00 -2.01 5.08
CA PRO A 14 23.16 -2.80 4.66
C PRO A 14 22.89 -3.73 3.46
N CYS A 15 21.64 -4.16 3.25
CA CYS A 15 21.29 -5.02 2.12
C CYS A 15 21.34 -4.30 0.76
N ILE A 16 21.24 -2.97 0.77
CA ILE A 16 21.17 -2.14 -0.44
C ILE A 16 22.37 -1.19 -0.58
N SER A 17 23.28 -1.13 0.41
CA SER A 17 24.32 -0.10 0.48
C SER A 17 25.39 -0.20 -0.62
N SER A 18 25.52 -1.35 -1.27
CA SER A 18 26.44 -1.55 -2.40
C SER A 18 25.85 -1.15 -3.76
N ILE A 19 24.55 -0.84 -3.82
CA ILE A 19 23.86 -0.51 -5.07
C ILE A 19 24.23 0.92 -5.48
N SER A 20 24.71 1.07 -6.71
CA SER A 20 25.14 2.37 -7.23
C SER A 20 23.95 3.33 -7.35
N GLY A 21 24.12 4.56 -6.85
CA GLY A 21 23.11 5.61 -6.95
C GLY A 21 21.86 5.37 -6.10
N ILE A 22 21.88 4.43 -5.15
CA ILE A 22 20.71 4.11 -4.33
C ILE A 22 20.25 5.29 -3.47
N ASN A 23 18.97 5.63 -3.59
CA ASN A 23 18.23 6.39 -2.60
C ASN A 23 17.27 5.43 -1.87
N TRP A 24 17.24 5.48 -0.54
CA TRP A 24 16.40 4.60 0.27
C TRP A 24 15.79 5.35 1.45
N ALA A 25 14.68 6.05 1.21
CA ALA A 25 14.10 6.99 2.17
C ALA A 25 12.76 6.50 2.74
N MET A 26 12.61 6.56 4.07
CA MET A 26 11.34 6.29 4.76
C MET A 26 10.70 7.60 5.22
N THR A 27 9.58 7.96 4.61
CA THR A 27 8.77 9.12 5.00
C THR A 27 7.64 8.69 5.93
N ILE A 28 7.45 9.44 7.02
CA ILE A 28 6.37 9.20 7.99
C ILE A 28 5.34 10.32 7.86
N GLN A 29 4.12 9.99 7.46
CA GLN A 29 3.05 10.96 7.22
C GLN A 29 1.86 10.67 8.15
N PRO A 30 1.68 11.45 9.21
CA PRO A 30 0.45 11.39 10.01
C PRO A 30 -0.76 11.76 9.15
N LEU A 31 -1.81 10.94 9.18
CA LEU A 31 -3.10 11.26 8.55
C LEU A 31 -4.05 11.78 9.63
N PRO A 32 -4.31 13.09 9.69
CA PRO A 32 -5.16 13.65 10.73
C PRO A 32 -6.63 13.27 10.49
N MET A 33 -7.32 12.85 11.56
CA MET A 33 -8.72 12.41 11.56
C MET A 33 -9.75 13.30 10.83
N PRO A 34 -9.62 14.64 10.76
CA PRO A 34 -10.59 15.50 10.05
C PRO A 34 -10.74 15.20 8.56
N THR A 35 -9.76 14.54 7.92
CA THR A 35 -9.89 14.09 6.52
C THR A 35 -10.75 12.82 6.37
N LEU A 36 -10.99 12.09 7.46
CA LEU A 36 -11.78 10.86 7.49
C LEU A 36 -13.20 11.07 8.05
N SER A 37 -13.44 12.16 8.79
CA SER A 37 -14.62 12.31 9.66
C SER A 37 -15.73 13.24 9.15
N LYS A 38 -15.69 13.74 7.91
CA LYS A 38 -16.78 14.60 7.40
C LYS A 38 -18.07 13.82 7.13
N SER A 39 -18.01 12.50 6.97
CA SER A 39 -19.18 11.62 6.90
C SER A 39 -19.39 10.89 8.22
N GLN A 40 -20.63 10.79 8.68
CA GLN A 40 -21.04 9.94 9.81
C GLN A 40 -20.86 8.42 9.54
N GLY A 41 -20.31 8.05 8.37
CA GLY A 41 -20.16 6.66 7.92
C GLY A 41 -18.80 6.40 7.25
N VAL A 42 -18.62 5.16 6.82
CA VAL A 42 -17.42 4.67 6.13
C VAL A 42 -17.29 5.36 4.76
N ASN A 43 -16.15 5.98 4.48
CA ASN A 43 -15.88 6.60 3.18
C ASN A 43 -15.52 5.54 2.12
N SER A 44 -15.36 5.90 0.85
CA SER A 44 -15.07 4.95 -0.24
C SER A 44 -13.77 4.14 -0.07
N LEU A 45 -12.85 4.60 0.79
CA LEU A 45 -11.57 3.93 1.08
C LEU A 45 -11.66 2.91 2.22
N GLY A 46 -12.84 2.69 2.80
CA GLY A 46 -13.04 1.78 3.93
C GLY A 46 -12.72 2.41 5.28
N LEU A 47 -12.48 3.72 5.32
CA LEU A 47 -12.06 4.43 6.52
C LEU A 47 -13.24 5.15 7.17
N SER A 48 -13.24 5.18 8.50
CA SER A 48 -14.25 5.84 9.32
C SER A 48 -13.64 6.45 10.58
N ALA A 49 -14.46 7.07 11.42
CA ALA A 49 -14.01 7.56 12.73
C ALA A 49 -13.44 6.44 13.62
N SER A 50 -13.91 5.19 13.48
CA SER A 50 -13.41 4.06 14.27
C SER A 50 -12.06 3.53 13.81
N SER A 51 -11.58 3.92 12.62
CA SER A 51 -10.24 3.58 12.14
C SER A 51 -9.12 4.22 12.98
N GLY A 52 -9.43 5.27 13.75
CA GLY A 52 -8.48 5.98 14.59
C GLY A 52 -7.39 6.72 13.79
N PRO A 53 -6.45 7.40 14.46
CA PRO A 53 -5.39 8.14 13.81
C PRO A 53 -4.46 7.19 13.05
N LEU A 54 -4.36 7.37 11.73
CA LEU A 54 -3.48 6.59 10.88
C LEU A 54 -2.13 7.31 10.67
N THR A 55 -1.10 6.54 10.37
CA THR A 55 0.20 7.06 9.95
C THR A 55 0.66 6.24 8.76
N LEU A 56 0.90 6.90 7.63
CA LEU A 56 1.49 6.27 6.46
C LEU A 56 3.01 6.20 6.62
N PHE A 57 3.56 5.05 6.26
CA PHE A 57 4.99 4.83 6.11
C PHE A 57 5.26 4.60 4.63
N LEU A 58 5.89 5.59 4.00
CA LEU A 58 6.19 5.59 2.58
C LEU A 58 7.67 5.33 2.37
N LEU A 59 7.99 4.20 1.73
CA LEU A 59 9.32 3.92 1.22
C LEU A 59 9.46 4.52 -0.18
N SER A 60 10.32 5.52 -0.32
CA SER A 60 10.71 6.12 -1.61
C SER A 60 12.13 5.68 -1.94
N TYR A 61 12.35 5.19 -3.15
CA TYR A 61 13.66 4.70 -3.58
C TYR A 61 13.89 4.85 -5.08
N ASN A 62 15.15 4.96 -5.45
CA ASN A 62 15.65 4.97 -6.83
C ASN A 62 17.08 4.41 -6.85
N TRP A 63 17.57 3.97 -7.99
CA TRP A 63 18.91 3.40 -8.15
C TRP A 63 19.42 3.66 -9.58
N GLY A 64 20.72 3.46 -9.80
CA GLY A 64 21.37 3.89 -11.04
C GLY A 64 21.29 2.91 -12.22
N ASN A 65 21.17 1.62 -11.96
CA ASN A 65 21.39 0.57 -12.97
C ASN A 65 20.24 -0.45 -13.00
N ILE A 66 19.74 -0.78 -14.18
CA ILE A 66 18.60 -1.70 -14.36
C ILE A 66 18.90 -3.13 -13.87
N GLU A 67 20.17 -3.53 -13.85
CA GLU A 67 20.62 -4.84 -13.39
C GLU A 67 20.34 -5.07 -11.88
N ASP A 68 20.11 -4.00 -11.13
CA ASP A 68 19.80 -4.06 -9.70
C ASP A 68 18.29 -4.05 -9.39
N ASP A 69 17.41 -3.92 -10.39
CA ASP A 69 15.94 -3.85 -10.24
C ASP A 69 15.40 -4.96 -9.32
N GLY A 70 15.81 -6.20 -9.57
CA GLY A 70 15.38 -7.36 -8.79
C GLY A 70 15.81 -7.28 -7.32
N LYS A 71 17.06 -6.90 -7.06
CA LYS A 71 17.61 -6.79 -5.69
C LYS A 71 16.91 -5.69 -4.91
N VAL A 72 16.70 -4.52 -5.54
CA VAL A 72 16.03 -3.39 -4.90
C VAL A 72 14.57 -3.72 -4.62
N THR A 73 13.87 -4.33 -5.57
CA THR A 73 12.47 -4.77 -5.41
C THR A 73 12.33 -5.78 -4.28
N GLU A 74 13.19 -6.80 -4.23
CA GLU A 74 13.19 -7.80 -3.15
C GLU A 74 13.45 -7.16 -1.78
N ALA A 75 14.43 -6.24 -1.70
CA ALA A 75 14.70 -5.50 -0.47
C ALA A 75 13.50 -4.65 -0.02
N ALA A 76 12.77 -4.04 -0.96
CA ALA A 76 11.59 -3.23 -0.67
C ALA A 76 10.44 -4.12 -0.17
N MET A 77 10.17 -5.23 -0.85
CA MET A 77 9.17 -6.22 -0.45
C MET A 77 9.46 -6.74 0.97
N LYS A 78 10.70 -7.16 1.23
CA LYS A 78 11.11 -7.66 2.55
C LYS A 78 10.98 -6.61 3.65
N LEU A 79 11.40 -5.38 3.39
CA LEU A 79 11.26 -4.28 4.34
C LEU A 79 9.78 -4.03 4.70
N ILE A 80 8.92 -3.92 3.68
CA ILE A 80 7.48 -3.69 3.88
C ILE A 80 6.82 -4.87 4.59
N SER A 81 7.16 -6.11 4.23
CA SER A 81 6.64 -7.32 4.93
C SER A 81 7.00 -7.30 6.41
N ASN A 82 8.26 -7.02 6.75
CA ASN A 82 8.71 -6.94 8.14
C ASN A 82 7.95 -5.85 8.93
N ILE A 83 7.66 -4.71 8.29
CA ILE A 83 6.88 -3.64 8.91
C ILE A 83 5.44 -4.09 9.15
N ASP A 84 4.82 -4.75 8.16
CA ASP A 84 3.45 -5.24 8.22
C ASP A 84 3.28 -6.36 9.26
N GLU A 85 4.20 -7.32 9.30
CA GLU A 85 4.25 -8.38 10.31
C GLU A 85 4.35 -7.78 11.71
N VAL A 86 5.26 -6.84 11.93
CA VAL A 86 5.40 -6.17 13.23
C VAL A 86 4.17 -5.33 13.59
N ALA A 87 3.48 -4.75 12.60
CA ALA A 87 2.23 -4.04 12.82
C ALA A 87 1.10 -4.99 13.27
N LYS A 88 1.10 -6.23 12.75
CA LYS A 88 0.12 -7.28 13.04
C LYS A 88 0.41 -8.03 14.35
N GLU A 89 1.64 -8.50 14.55
CA GLU A 89 2.02 -9.44 15.61
C GLU A 89 2.19 -8.81 16.99
N LYS A 90 2.65 -7.56 17.10
CA LYS A 90 3.08 -6.99 18.40
C LYS A 90 1.94 -6.64 19.37
N GLY A 91 0.76 -7.26 19.25
CA GLY A 91 -0.36 -7.05 20.18
C GLY A 91 -0.84 -5.59 20.26
N MET A 92 -0.45 -4.76 19.29
CA MET A 92 -0.80 -3.34 19.31
C MET A 92 -2.20 -3.12 18.73
N GLY A 93 -2.75 -4.05 17.94
CA GLY A 93 -4.01 -3.82 17.21
C GLY A 93 -3.95 -2.59 16.29
N MET A 94 -2.74 -2.13 15.94
CA MET A 94 -2.47 -0.88 15.22
C MET A 94 -2.24 -1.09 13.72
N GLY A 95 -2.25 -2.35 13.26
CA GLY A 95 -2.16 -2.67 11.84
C GLY A 95 -3.47 -2.31 11.14
N SER A 96 -3.42 -1.34 10.24
CA SER A 96 -4.51 -1.11 9.29
C SER A 96 -4.21 -1.89 8.01
N GLU A 97 -5.20 -2.59 7.47
CA GLU A 97 -5.11 -3.19 6.13
C GLU A 97 -5.15 -2.12 5.02
N PHE A 98 -5.49 -0.87 5.37
CA PHE A 98 -5.48 0.25 4.42
C PHE A 98 -4.06 0.54 3.92
N LYS A 99 -3.88 0.49 2.60
CA LYS A 99 -2.71 1.02 1.91
C LYS A 99 -3.14 2.16 1.01
N TYR A 100 -2.36 3.24 1.01
CA TYR A 100 -2.67 4.40 0.18
C TYR A 100 -2.32 4.12 -1.28
N LEU A 101 -3.36 3.93 -2.10
CA LEU A 101 -3.26 3.46 -3.49
C LEU A 101 -2.31 4.28 -4.35
N ASN A 102 -2.27 5.61 -4.19
CA ASN A 102 -1.44 6.50 -5.01
C ASN A 102 0.06 6.25 -4.86
N TYR A 103 0.50 5.60 -3.76
CA TYR A 103 1.90 5.26 -3.52
C TYR A 103 2.13 3.76 -3.30
N ALA A 104 1.13 2.94 -3.60
CA ALA A 104 1.26 1.50 -3.46
C ALA A 104 2.07 0.92 -4.61
N ALA A 105 3.04 0.07 -4.28
CA ALA A 105 3.74 -0.72 -5.28
C ALA A 105 2.83 -1.83 -5.84
N GLY A 106 3.11 -2.33 -7.04
CA GLY A 106 2.26 -3.32 -7.74
C GLY A 106 2.00 -4.61 -6.95
N TRP A 107 2.95 -5.03 -6.11
CA TRP A 107 2.79 -6.20 -5.23
C TRP A 107 1.94 -5.94 -3.97
N GLN A 108 1.62 -4.68 -3.67
CA GLN A 108 0.81 -4.35 -2.49
C GLN A 108 -0.68 -4.42 -2.84
N ASN A 109 -1.44 -5.19 -2.06
CA ASN A 109 -2.89 -5.26 -2.20
C ASN A 109 -3.56 -3.98 -1.64
N SER A 110 -3.52 -2.89 -2.41
CA SER A 110 -4.01 -1.59 -1.94
C SER A 110 -5.52 -1.51 -1.87
N ILE A 111 -6.22 -2.07 -2.85
CA ILE A 111 -7.68 -2.03 -2.92
C ILE A 111 -8.32 -3.04 -1.95
N GLY A 112 -7.69 -4.20 -1.69
CA GLY A 112 -8.19 -5.17 -0.71
C GLY A 112 -8.39 -4.59 0.70
N GLY A 113 -7.58 -3.59 1.07
CA GLY A 113 -7.67 -2.88 2.34
C GLY A 113 -8.93 -2.03 2.54
N TYR A 114 -9.76 -1.83 1.50
CA TYR A 114 -10.97 -1.00 1.61
C TYR A 114 -12.14 -1.74 2.27
N GLY A 115 -12.05 -3.06 2.40
CA GLY A 115 -13.10 -3.92 2.96
C GLY A 115 -14.13 -4.37 1.93
N ALA A 116 -14.69 -5.56 2.16
CA ALA A 116 -15.54 -6.25 1.18
C ALA A 116 -16.80 -5.45 0.79
N GLU A 117 -17.43 -4.75 1.74
CA GLU A 117 -18.62 -3.93 1.49
C GLU A 117 -18.33 -2.77 0.54
N ASN A 118 -17.24 -2.04 0.81
CA ASN A 118 -16.79 -0.94 -0.02
C ASN A 118 -16.41 -1.37 -1.42
N LEU A 119 -15.69 -2.49 -1.55
CA LEU A 119 -15.37 -3.07 -2.85
C LEU A 119 -16.62 -3.48 -3.61
N GLY A 120 -17.61 -4.06 -2.93
CA GLY A 120 -18.92 -4.34 -3.52
C GLY A 120 -19.59 -3.06 -4.04
N THR A 121 -19.54 -1.97 -3.28
CA THR A 121 -20.08 -0.67 -3.71
C THR A 121 -19.34 -0.12 -4.92
N LEU A 122 -18.00 -0.14 -4.92
CA LEU A 122 -17.20 0.33 -6.06
C LEU A 122 -17.49 -0.48 -7.33
N ARG A 123 -17.63 -1.80 -7.21
CA ARG A 123 -18.00 -2.68 -8.33
C ARG A 123 -19.38 -2.34 -8.88
N ARG A 124 -20.40 -2.21 -8.03
CA ARG A 124 -21.75 -1.82 -8.46
C ARG A 124 -21.78 -0.44 -9.13
N VAL A 125 -21.01 0.52 -8.62
CA VAL A 125 -20.90 1.86 -9.23
C VAL A 125 -20.21 1.76 -10.60
N SER A 126 -19.14 0.97 -10.71
CA SER A 126 -18.48 0.73 -12.00
C SER A 126 -19.42 0.09 -13.01
N GLU A 127 -20.17 -0.94 -12.62
CA GLU A 127 -21.14 -1.60 -13.52
C GLU A 127 -22.26 -0.64 -13.97
N LYS A 128 -22.67 0.29 -13.10
CA LYS A 128 -23.71 1.27 -13.43
C LYS A 128 -23.25 2.31 -14.45
N TYR A 129 -22.01 2.80 -14.34
CA TYR A 129 -21.52 3.95 -15.13
C TYR A 129 -20.50 3.58 -16.21
N ASP A 130 -19.88 2.41 -16.14
CA ASP A 130 -18.98 1.81 -17.13
C ASP A 130 -19.38 0.34 -17.34
N PRO A 131 -20.59 0.06 -17.88
CA PRO A 131 -21.12 -1.29 -18.01
C PRO A 131 -20.26 -2.19 -18.90
N ASP A 132 -19.57 -1.61 -19.88
CA ASP A 132 -18.62 -2.33 -20.74
C ASP A 132 -17.26 -2.55 -20.07
N GLY A 133 -17.02 -1.93 -18.91
CA GLY A 133 -15.79 -2.04 -18.13
C GLY A 133 -14.57 -1.52 -18.87
N LEU A 134 -14.73 -0.48 -19.68
CA LEU A 134 -13.65 0.09 -20.50
C LEU A 134 -12.46 0.49 -19.63
N SER A 135 -12.70 1.10 -18.46
CA SER A 135 -11.63 1.51 -17.54
C SER A 135 -10.92 0.33 -16.86
N GLN A 136 -11.62 -0.81 -16.75
CA GLN A 136 -11.04 -2.05 -16.21
C GLN A 136 -10.23 -2.81 -17.28
N LYS A 137 -10.57 -2.66 -18.57
CA LYS A 137 -10.00 -3.40 -19.69
C LYS A 137 -8.93 -2.63 -20.47
N LEU A 138 -9.19 -1.37 -20.81
CA LEU A 138 -8.38 -0.58 -21.74
C LEU A 138 -7.33 0.30 -21.05
N CYS A 139 -7.52 0.61 -19.77
CA CYS A 139 -6.46 1.28 -19.01
C CYS A 139 -5.41 0.24 -18.62
N GLU A 140 -4.27 0.23 -19.30
CA GLU A 140 -3.11 -0.57 -18.92
C GLU A 140 -2.57 -0.12 -17.55
N GLY A 141 -2.03 -1.07 -16.79
CA GLY A 141 -1.54 -0.84 -15.43
C GLY A 141 -2.59 -0.44 -14.39
N GLY A 142 -2.11 -0.01 -13.22
CA GLY A 142 -2.92 0.40 -12.08
C GLY A 142 -3.71 -0.72 -11.41
N PHE A 143 -4.32 -0.41 -10.27
CA PHE A 143 -5.11 -1.36 -9.50
C PHE A 143 -6.56 -1.43 -10.03
N LYS A 144 -7.07 -2.64 -10.29
CA LYS A 144 -8.39 -2.90 -10.91
C LYS A 144 -9.40 -3.59 -9.98
N ILE A 145 -10.50 -2.94 -9.63
CA ILE A 145 -11.60 -3.48 -8.79
C ILE A 145 -12.19 -4.81 -9.25
N SER A 146 -12.06 -5.15 -10.54
CA SER A 146 -12.48 -6.44 -11.08
C SER A 146 -11.52 -7.59 -10.78
N LYS A 147 -10.25 -7.34 -10.49
CA LYS A 147 -9.26 -8.39 -10.21
C LYS A 147 -9.40 -8.89 -8.77
N SER A 148 -9.15 -10.18 -8.56
CA SER A 148 -9.00 -10.75 -7.22
C SER A 148 -7.57 -10.51 -6.74
N TRP A 149 -7.41 -9.68 -5.72
CA TRP A 149 -6.12 -9.51 -5.04
C TRP A 149 -6.05 -10.47 -3.87
N ALA A 150 -5.73 -11.72 -4.16
CA ALA A 150 -5.27 -12.64 -3.12
C ALA A 150 -3.86 -12.23 -2.68
N SER A 151 -3.57 -12.40 -1.38
CA SER A 151 -2.22 -12.25 -0.82
C SER A 151 -1.24 -13.16 -1.57
N GLY A 152 -0.46 -12.59 -2.49
CA GLY A 152 0.55 -13.29 -3.28
C GLY A 152 0.38 -13.24 -4.80
N GLY A 153 -0.67 -12.62 -5.35
CA GLY A 153 -0.77 -12.41 -6.79
C GLY A 153 0.21 -11.32 -7.25
N SER A 154 1.16 -11.67 -8.09
CA SER A 154 2.03 -10.73 -8.79
C SER A 154 1.18 -9.82 -9.68
N GLY A 155 0.68 -8.72 -9.12
CA GLY A 155 0.22 -7.56 -9.87
C GLY A 155 1.43 -6.76 -10.35
N LEU A 156 2.43 -7.44 -10.93
CA LEU A 156 3.48 -6.74 -11.65
C LEU A 156 2.75 -5.91 -12.71
N ILE A 157 3.02 -4.62 -12.62
CA ILE A 157 2.57 -3.64 -13.59
C ILE A 157 3.48 -3.95 -14.78
N ASP A 158 3.00 -4.81 -15.67
CA ASP A 158 3.56 -4.97 -17.00
C ASP A 158 3.45 -3.62 -17.74
#